data_AF-D7CBZ8-F1
#
_entry.id   AF-D7CBZ8-F1
#
_cell.length_a   1.000
_cell.length_b   1.000
_cell.length_c   1.000
_cell.angle_alpha   90.00
_cell.angle_beta   90.00
_cell.angle_gamma   90.00
#
_symmetry.space_group_name_H-M   'P 1'
#
loop_
_entity.id
_entity.type
_entity.pdbx_description
1 polymer ?
#
loop_
_entity_poly.entity_id
_entity_poly.type
_entity_poly.pdbx_seq_one_letter_code
_entity_poly.pdbx_strand_id
1 'polypeptide(L)'
;MLDDEEMLQVILPVVRSDYRAAETYRYRTGPKLTTPIIALVGDDDPKVTTDEAQMWRDHTSGPFELEVFRGGHFYLNAHVSTVIDRIRTHLG
;
A
#
# COMPACT_ATOMS: atom_id res chain seq x y z
N MET A 1 -5.30 16.75 -18.14
CA MET A 1 -5.46 16.92 -16.69
C MET A 1 -4.16 17.39 -16.03
N LEU A 2 -2.99 16.85 -16.42
CA LEU A 2 -1.69 17.37 -15.96
C LEU A 2 -1.16 18.55 -16.79
N ASP A 3 -1.78 18.86 -17.93
CA ASP A 3 -1.38 19.98 -18.80
C ASP A 3 -2.07 21.31 -18.43
N ASP A 4 -2.90 21.30 -17.38
CA ASP A 4 -3.60 22.48 -16.88
C ASP A 4 -2.83 23.03 -15.66
N GLU A 5 -2.11 24.12 -15.90
CA GLU A 5 -1.23 24.72 -14.89
C GLU A 5 -2.01 25.27 -13.69
N GLU A 6 -3.21 25.82 -13.89
CA GLU A 6 -4.06 26.30 -12.80
C GLU A 6 -4.53 25.13 -11.93
N MET A 7 -4.91 24.02 -12.54
CA MET A 7 -5.30 22.81 -11.82
C MET A 7 -4.13 22.22 -11.01
N LEU A 8 -2.91 22.23 -11.58
CA LEU A 8 -1.71 21.80 -10.87
C LEU A 8 -1.41 22.67 -9.65
N GLN A 9 -1.56 23.99 -9.74
CA GLN A 9 -1.32 24.90 -8.59
C GLN A 9 -2.25 24.59 -7.40
N VAL A 10 -3.45 24.07 -7.65
CA VAL A 10 -4.40 23.69 -6.60
C VAL A 10 -4.11 22.30 -6.03
N ILE A 11 -3.73 21.33 -6.87
CA ILE A 11 -3.52 19.92 -6.45
C ILE A 11 -2.15 19.71 -5.80
N LEU A 12 -1.10 20.36 -6.31
CA LEU A 12 0.29 20.15 -5.85
C LEU A 12 0.48 20.39 -4.35
N PRO A 13 -0.11 21.42 -3.71
CA PRO A 13 0.00 21.60 -2.26
C PRO A 13 -0.54 20.41 -1.46
N VAL A 14 -1.68 19.85 -1.88
CA VAL A 14 -2.32 18.69 -1.22
C VAL A 14 -1.44 17.46 -1.36
N VAL A 15 -1.01 17.15 -2.60
CA VAL A 15 -0.14 15.99 -2.87
C VAL A 15 1.16 16.10 -2.06
N ARG A 16 1.82 17.27 -2.06
CA ARG A 16 3.06 17.48 -1.29
C ARG A 16 2.84 17.31 0.21
N SER A 17 1.70 17.75 0.73
CA SER A 17 1.36 17.59 2.14
C SER A 17 1.23 16.10 2.50
N ASP A 18 0.56 15.32 1.65
CA ASP A 18 0.38 13.88 1.86
C ASP A 18 1.71 13.12 1.81
N TYR A 19 2.57 13.42 0.83
CA TYR A 19 3.93 12.85 0.77
C TYR A 19 4.74 13.19 2.03
N ARG A 20 4.67 14.44 2.49
CA ARG A 20 5.37 14.85 3.73
C ARG A 20 4.85 14.07 4.93
N ALA A 21 3.54 13.88 5.06
CA ALA A 21 2.96 13.11 6.15
C ALA A 21 3.45 11.65 6.13
N ALA A 22 3.46 11.01 4.95
CA ALA A 22 3.94 9.64 4.77
C ALA A 22 5.44 9.50 5.09
N GLU A 23 6.29 10.39 4.56
CA GLU A 23 7.76 10.31 4.73
C GLU A 23 8.24 10.68 6.14
N THR A 24 7.50 11.56 6.83
CA THR A 24 7.83 11.98 8.19
C THR A 24 7.19 11.10 9.27
N TYR A 25 6.34 10.14 8.88
CA TYR A 25 5.78 9.17 9.80
C TYR A 25 6.89 8.41 10.53
N ARG A 26 6.74 8.28 11.85
CA ARG A 26 7.61 7.46 12.70
C ARG A 26 6.71 6.51 13.47
N TYR A 27 6.85 5.22 13.18
CA TYR A 27 6.13 4.19 13.90
C TYR A 27 6.46 4.26 15.39
N ARG A 28 5.43 4.30 16.21
CA ARG A 28 5.54 4.16 17.67
C ARG A 28 5.08 2.75 18.01
N THR A 29 5.99 1.95 18.56
CA THR A 29 5.70 0.57 18.95
C THR A 29 4.50 0.50 19.89
N GLY A 30 3.63 -0.47 19.63
CA GLY A 30 2.45 -0.78 20.42
C GLY A 30 2.14 -2.28 20.38
N PRO A 31 1.06 -2.71 21.05
CA PRO A 31 0.59 -4.09 20.92
C PRO A 31 0.35 -4.45 19.46
N LYS A 32 0.68 -5.69 19.08
CA LYS A 32 0.34 -6.21 17.75
C LYS A 32 -1.18 -6.22 17.56
N LEU A 33 -1.62 -6.02 16.32
CA LEU A 33 -3.01 -6.25 15.96
C LEU A 33 -3.36 -7.73 16.17
N THR A 34 -4.61 -8.04 16.48
CA THR A 34 -5.11 -9.42 16.54
C THR A 34 -5.87 -9.82 15.28
N THR A 35 -6.07 -8.88 14.35
CA THR A 35 -6.77 -9.09 13.09
C THR A 35 -5.87 -9.72 12.04
N PRO A 36 -6.42 -10.49 11.08
CA PRO A 36 -5.67 -10.92 9.91
C PRO A 36 -5.08 -9.72 9.15
N ILE A 37 -3.88 -9.91 8.58
CA ILE A 37 -3.27 -8.96 7.64
C ILE A 37 -2.99 -9.69 6.33
N ILE A 38 -3.40 -9.08 5.23
CA ILE A 38 -2.96 -9.46 3.89
C ILE A 38 -2.16 -8.32 3.27
N ALA A 39 -0.89 -8.56 2.96
CA ALA A 39 -0.02 -7.63 2.26
C ALA A 39 -0.03 -7.96 0.77
N LEU A 40 -0.27 -6.95 -0.07
CA LEU A 40 -0.26 -7.07 -1.53
C LEU A 40 0.82 -6.12 -2.07
N VAL A 41 1.74 -6.62 -2.90
CA VAL A 41 2.87 -5.83 -3.42
C VAL A 41 3.19 -6.17 -4.87
N GLY A 42 3.73 -5.19 -5.62
CA GLY A 42 4.26 -5.41 -6.96
C GLY A 42 5.69 -5.94 -6.92
N ASP A 43 6.05 -6.86 -7.82
CA ASP A 43 7.41 -7.42 -7.93
C ASP A 43 8.46 -6.43 -8.47
N ASP A 44 8.02 -5.34 -9.08
CA ASP A 44 8.87 -4.28 -9.64
C ASP A 44 8.55 -2.91 -8.98
N ASP A 45 8.04 -2.91 -7.75
CA ASP A 45 7.76 -1.66 -7.02
C ASP A 45 9.08 -1.00 -6.55
N PRO A 46 9.44 0.20 -7.05
CA PRO A 46 10.67 0.87 -6.65
C PRO A 46 10.60 1.47 -5.23
N LYS A 47 9.44 1.44 -4.57
CA LYS A 47 9.20 2.02 -3.25
C LYS A 47 9.13 0.98 -2.13
N VAL A 48 8.83 -0.27 -2.46
CA VAL A 48 8.62 -1.33 -1.47
C VAL A 48 9.12 -2.65 -2.04
N THR A 49 10.11 -3.24 -1.38
CA THR A 49 10.57 -4.60 -1.70
C THR A 49 9.62 -5.65 -1.15
N THR A 50 9.66 -6.86 -1.72
CA THR A 50 8.89 -8.00 -1.19
C THR A 50 9.26 -8.34 0.26
N ASP A 51 10.53 -8.14 0.63
CA ASP A 51 11.02 -8.39 2.00
C ASP A 51 10.47 -7.35 2.98
N GLU A 52 10.41 -6.07 2.60
CA GLU A 52 9.75 -5.03 3.40
C GLU A 52 8.24 -5.29 3.52
N ALA A 53 7.58 -5.74 2.46
CA ALA A 53 6.19 -6.15 2.52
C ALA A 53 5.99 -7.36 3.46
N GLN A 54 6.92 -8.31 3.46
CA GLN A 54 6.90 -9.48 4.35
C GLN A 54 7.00 -9.10 5.84
N MET A 55 7.67 -8.00 6.17
CA MET A 55 7.80 -7.50 7.55
C MET A 55 6.44 -7.11 8.18
N TRP A 56 5.37 -6.94 7.39
CA TRP A 56 4.03 -6.73 7.93
C TRP A 56 3.52 -7.86 8.83
N ARG A 57 4.09 -9.07 8.70
CA ARG A 57 3.85 -10.18 9.65
C ARG A 57 4.14 -9.79 11.09
N ASP A 58 5.09 -8.89 11.33
CA ASP A 58 5.47 -8.48 12.68
C ASP A 58 4.45 -7.56 13.35
N HIS A 59 3.51 -7.01 12.59
CA HIS A 59 2.48 -6.09 13.08
C HIS A 59 1.17 -6.77 13.52
N THR A 60 1.04 -8.09 13.34
CA THR A 60 -0.11 -8.87 13.82
C THR A 60 0.30 -10.12 14.61
N SER A 61 -0.54 -10.53 15.56
CA SER A 61 -0.52 -11.86 16.17
C SER A 61 -1.53 -12.82 15.53
N GLY A 62 -2.38 -12.31 14.62
CA GLY A 62 -3.29 -13.10 13.80
C GLY A 62 -2.63 -13.67 12.52
N PRO A 63 -3.43 -14.26 11.63
CA PRO A 63 -2.95 -14.75 10.34
C PRO A 63 -2.31 -13.64 9.50
N PHE A 64 -1.24 -14.00 8.78
CA PHE A 64 -0.58 -13.13 7.83
C PHE A 64 -0.40 -13.83 6.49
N GLU A 65 -0.77 -13.14 5.42
CA GLU A 65 -0.58 -13.59 4.04
C GLU A 65 0.10 -12.49 3.22
N LEU A 66 0.99 -12.89 2.31
CA LEU A 66 1.66 -12.01 1.35
C LEU A 66 1.34 -12.50 -0.05
N GLU A 67 0.92 -11.60 -0.94
CA GLU A 67 0.68 -11.88 -2.34
C GLU A 67 1.45 -10.88 -3.22
N VAL A 68 2.21 -11.41 -4.16
CA VAL A 68 3.06 -10.63 -5.04
C VAL A 68 2.45 -10.63 -6.44
N PHE A 69 2.25 -9.43 -6.99
CA PHE A 69 1.70 -9.20 -8.31
C PHE A 69 2.80 -8.77 -9.27
N ARG A 70 2.61 -9.08 -10.56
CA ARG A 70 3.49 -8.51 -11.59
C ARG A 70 3.20 -7.02 -11.78
N GLY A 71 4.23 -6.18 -11.67
CA GLY A 71 4.16 -4.75 -11.93
C GLY A 71 4.79 -3.90 -10.83
N GLY A 72 4.88 -2.59 -11.09
CA GLY A 72 5.45 -1.64 -10.13
C GLY A 72 4.46 -1.13 -9.08
N HIS A 73 4.71 0.07 -8.56
CA HIS A 73 3.94 0.69 -7.48
C HIS A 73 2.41 0.72 -7.71
N PHE A 74 1.99 0.85 -8.96
CA PHE A 74 0.57 0.89 -9.36
C PHE A 74 0.07 -0.45 -9.94
N TYR A 75 0.66 -1.59 -9.56
CA TYR A 75 0.26 -2.93 -10.02
C TYR A 75 -1.27 -3.16 -9.92
N LEU A 76 -1.90 -2.60 -8.89
CA LEU A 76 -3.33 -2.70 -8.63
C LEU A 76 -4.20 -2.26 -9.82
N ASN A 77 -3.75 -1.31 -10.64
CA ASN A 77 -4.49 -0.84 -11.80
C ASN A 77 -4.62 -1.93 -12.88
N ALA A 78 -3.63 -2.82 -12.99
CA ALA A 78 -3.64 -3.94 -13.93
C ALA A 78 -4.34 -5.19 -13.34
N HIS A 79 -4.44 -5.30 -12.01
CA HIS A 79 -4.91 -6.49 -11.31
C HIS A 79 -6.19 -6.25 -10.47
N VAL A 80 -6.97 -5.21 -10.79
CA VAL A 80 -8.16 -4.79 -10.02
C VAL A 80 -9.08 -5.96 -9.66
N SER A 81 -9.44 -6.79 -10.64
CA SER A 81 -10.35 -7.93 -10.42
C SER A 81 -9.78 -8.94 -9.42
N THR A 82 -8.51 -9.32 -9.58
CA THR A 82 -7.83 -10.27 -8.70
C THR A 82 -7.72 -9.72 -7.28
N VAL A 83 -7.38 -8.44 -7.13
CA VAL A 83 -7.31 -7.77 -5.80
C VAL A 83 -8.68 -7.77 -5.13
N ILE A 84 -9.75 -7.45 -5.87
CA ILE A 84 -11.12 -7.46 -5.33
C ILE A 84 -11.53 -8.87 -4.88
N ASP A 85 -11.29 -9.89 -5.69
CA ASP A 85 -11.64 -11.27 -5.35
C ASP A 85 -10.85 -11.76 -4.14
N ARG A 86 -9.61 -11.30 -4.01
CA ARG A 86 -8.79 -11.58 -2.84
C ARG A 86 -9.36 -10.96 -1.56
N ILE A 87 -9.77 -9.69 -1.63
CA ILE A 87 -10.44 -9.01 -0.51
C ILE A 87 -11.74 -9.74 -0.14
N ARG A 88 -12.56 -10.13 -1.12
CA ARG A 88 -13.83 -10.86 -0.89
C ARG A 88 -13.63 -12.16 -0.13
N THR A 89 -12.59 -12.92 -0.46
CA THR A 89 -12.28 -14.20 0.21
C THR A 89 -12.06 -14.04 1.73
N HIS A 90 -11.64 -12.86 2.18
CA HIS A 90 -11.36 -12.58 3.61
C HIS A 90 -12.49 -11.85 4.33
N LEU A 91 -13.51 -11.36 3.61
CA LEU A 91 -14.61 -10.60 4.20
C LEU A 91 -15.85 -11.44 4.51
N GLY A 92 -16.06 -12.57 3.83
CA GLY A 92 -17.22 -13.45 4.06
C GLY A 92 -18.53 -12.84 3.58
#